data_AF-A0A2T4PUK1-F1
#
_entry.id   AF-A0A2T4PUK1-F1
#
_cell.length_a   1.000
_cell.length_b   1.000
_cell.length_c   1.000
_cell.angle_alpha   90.00
_cell.angle_beta   90.00
_cell.angle_gamma   90.00
#
_symmetry.space_group_name_H-M   'P 1'
#
loop_
_entity.id
_entity.type
_entity.pdbx_description
1 polymer ?
#
loop_
_entity_poly.entity_id
_entity_poly.type
_entity_poly.pdbx_seq_one_letter_code
_entity_poly.pdbx_strand_id
1 'polypeptide(L)'
;MIRNILASLMSAILFGIVGLFVIFIIDKKGFTTNDSTLLNTIGEMNIINVFSNSTLNGLVLLVIIVSIIIFIAGIAKRSARN
;
A
#
# COMPACT_ATOMS: atom_id res chain seq x y z
N MET A 1 -2.07 -11.96 -23.31
CA MET A 1 -2.22 -10.61 -22.73
C MET A 1 -3.03 -10.63 -21.42
N ILE A 2 -4.27 -11.15 -21.42
CA ILE A 2 -5.17 -11.15 -20.24
C ILE A 2 -4.57 -11.84 -18.99
N ARG A 3 -3.95 -13.01 -19.15
CA ARG A 3 -3.31 -13.76 -18.04
C ARG A 3 -2.19 -12.97 -17.36
N ASN A 4 -1.53 -12.07 -18.10
CA ASN A 4 -0.42 -11.28 -17.58
C ASN A 4 -0.93 -10.10 -16.75
N ILE A 5 -2.00 -9.44 -17.22
CA ILE A 5 -2.70 -8.39 -16.47
C ILE A 5 -3.29 -8.96 -15.18
N LEU A 6 -3.87 -10.17 -15.26
CA LEU A 6 -4.40 -10.87 -14.08
C LEU A 6 -3.30 -11.20 -13.07
N ALA A 7 -2.12 -11.64 -13.53
CA ALA A 7 -1.01 -11.93 -12.63
C ALA A 7 -0.46 -10.67 -11.93
N SER A 8 -0.29 -9.55 -12.66
CA SER A 8 0.15 -8.30 -12.04
C SER A 8 -0.90 -7.72 -11.09
N LEU A 9 -2.18 -7.86 -11.43
CA LEU A 9 -3.29 -7.46 -10.58
C LEU A 9 -3.33 -8.28 -9.30
N MET A 10 -3.17 -9.60 -9.40
CA MET A 10 -3.13 -10.49 -8.24
C MET A 10 -1.99 -10.14 -7.29
N SER A 11 -0.79 -9.86 -7.81
CA SER A 11 0.34 -9.42 -6.99
C SER A 11 0.07 -8.09 -6.27
N ALA A 12 -0.50 -7.11 -6.97
CA ALA A 12 -0.84 -5.81 -6.39
C ALA A 12 -1.90 -5.92 -5.30
N ILE A 13 -2.96 -6.71 -5.54
CA ILE A 13 -4.04 -6.94 -4.57
C ILE A 13 -3.50 -7.69 -3.35
N LEU A 14 -2.70 -8.74 -3.56
CA LEU A 14 -2.11 -9.49 -2.44
C LEU A 14 -1.22 -8.61 -1.57
N PHE A 15 -0.36 -7.79 -2.18
CA PHE A 15 0.44 -6.83 -1.44
C PHE A 15 -0.42 -5.85 -0.65
N GLY A 16 -1.45 -5.27 -1.30
CA GLY A 16 -2.38 -4.35 -0.65
C GLY A 16 -3.10 -4.97 0.55
N ILE A 17 -3.72 -6.14 0.38
CA ILE A 17 -4.45 -6.84 1.45
C ILE A 17 -3.52 -7.18 2.61
N VAL A 18 -2.36 -7.78 2.33
CA VAL A 18 -1.41 -8.17 3.37
C VAL A 18 -0.86 -6.93 4.10
N GLY A 19 -0.51 -5.87 3.36
CA GLY A 19 -0.05 -4.61 3.94
C GLY A 19 -1.09 -3.98 4.86
N LEU A 20 -2.33 -3.88 4.42
CA LEU A 20 -3.43 -3.36 5.24
C LEU A 20 -3.70 -4.22 6.48
N PHE A 21 -3.63 -5.55 6.33
CA PHE A 21 -3.80 -6.47 7.45
C PHE A 21 -2.70 -6.30 8.51
N VAL A 22 -1.45 -6.12 8.09
CA VAL A 22 -0.33 -5.83 9.00
C VAL A 22 -0.56 -4.51 9.74
N ILE A 23 -0.97 -3.44 9.03
CA ILE A 23 -1.27 -2.14 9.65
C ILE A 23 -2.38 -2.28 10.70
N PHE A 24 -3.43 -3.05 10.41
CA PHE A 24 -4.50 -3.32 11.36
C PHE A 24 -4.01 -4.06 12.62
N ILE A 25 -3.10 -5.02 12.46
CA ILE A 25 -2.48 -5.70 13.62
C ILE A 25 -1.66 -4.71 14.45
N ILE A 26 -0.91 -3.81 13.81
CA ILE A 26 -0.09 -2.79 14.49
C ILE A 26 -0.98 -1.92 15.39
N ASP A 27 -2.09 -1.42 14.86
CA ASP A 27 -3.10 -0.65 15.60
C ASP A 27 -3.66 -1.45 16.79
N LYS A 28 -4.14 -2.67 16.54
CA LYS A 28 -4.77 -3.51 17.57
C LYS A 28 -3.84 -3.95 18.68
N LYS A 29 -2.55 -4.11 18.40
CA LYS A 29 -1.55 -4.49 19.39
C LYS A 29 -0.97 -3.27 20.12
N GLY A 30 -1.31 -2.05 19.71
CA GLY A 30 -0.82 -0.82 20.33
C GLY A 30 0.69 -0.65 20.16
N PHE A 31 1.27 -1.18 19.07
CA PHE A 31 2.68 -0.93 18.78
C PHE A 31 2.90 0.57 18.58
N THR A 32 3.94 1.11 19.20
CA THR A 32 4.30 2.52 18.99
C THR A 32 4.79 2.65 17.55
N THR A 33 4.13 3.51 16.77
CA THR A 33 4.69 3.94 15.49
C THR A 33 5.73 5.00 15.80
N ASN A 34 6.96 4.85 15.31
CA ASN A 34 7.91 5.96 15.34
C ASN A 34 7.28 7.15 14.61
N ASP A 35 7.46 8.37 15.13
CA ASP A 35 6.99 9.60 14.50
C ASP A 35 7.77 9.87 13.21
N SER A 36 7.42 9.15 12.15
CA SER A 36 7.96 9.35 10.82
C SER A 36 7.32 10.60 10.25
N THR A 37 8.11 11.66 10.13
CA THR A 37 7.67 12.94 9.53
C THR A 37 7.02 12.73 8.17
N LEU A 38 7.60 11.87 7.34
CA LEU A 38 7.10 11.58 5.99
C LEU A 38 5.71 10.91 6.03
N LEU A 39 5.55 9.84 6.82
CA LEU A 39 4.26 9.14 6.93
C LEU A 39 3.20 10.01 7.61
N ASN A 40 3.60 10.82 8.59
CA ASN A 40 2.70 11.74 9.26
C ASN A 40 2.17 12.80 8.28
N THR A 41 3.04 13.46 7.50
CA THR A 41 2.63 14.41 6.45
C THR A 41 1.70 13.76 5.42
N ILE A 42 2.01 12.55 4.97
CA ILE A 42 1.15 11.82 4.02
C ILE A 42 -0.22 11.51 4.65
N GLY A 43 -0.26 11.11 5.93
CA GLY A 43 -1.50 10.81 6.63
C GLY A 43 -2.36 12.05 6.90
N GLU A 44 -1.73 13.19 7.18
CA GLU A 44 -2.39 14.48 7.39
C GLU A 44 -3.04 15.05 6.11
N MET A 45 -2.66 14.56 4.92
CA MET A 45 -3.37 14.88 3.67
C MET A 45 -4.83 14.43 3.68
N ASN A 46 -5.22 13.56 4.63
CA ASN A 46 -6.59 13.13 4.88
C ASN A 46 -7.29 12.50 3.65
N ILE A 47 -6.52 11.97 2.70
CA ILE A 47 -7.03 11.27 1.51
C ILE A 47 -7.70 9.96 1.93
N ILE A 48 -7.12 9.27 2.92
CA ILE A 48 -7.65 8.05 3.52
C ILE A 48 -7.43 8.14 5.02
N ASN A 49 -8.53 8.16 5.79
CA ASN A 49 -8.49 8.30 7.24
C ASN A 49 -9.26 7.15 7.88
N VAL A 50 -8.51 6.12 8.28
CA VAL A 50 -9.04 4.87 8.84
C VAL A 50 -8.71 4.75 10.33
N PHE A 51 -7.59 5.35 10.75
CA PHE A 51 -7.06 5.29 12.12
C PHE A 51 -6.99 6.69 12.72
N SER A 52 -7.02 6.79 14.06
CA SER A 52 -6.77 8.06 14.75
C SER A 52 -5.30 8.50 14.67
N ASN A 53 -4.39 7.58 14.37
CA ASN A 53 -2.97 7.83 14.20
C ASN A 53 -2.66 8.17 12.73
N SER A 54 -2.14 9.38 12.51
CA SER A 54 -1.76 9.90 11.19
C SER A 54 -0.66 9.10 10.52
N THR A 55 0.33 8.59 11.26
CA THR A 55 1.39 7.70 10.72
C THR A 55 0.80 6.41 10.16
N LEU A 56 -0.20 5.81 10.83
CA LEU A 56 -0.90 4.63 10.29
C LEU A 56 -1.71 4.97 9.03
N ASN A 57 -2.39 6.11 9.00
CA ASN A 57 -3.09 6.58 7.79
C ASN A 57 -2.11 6.82 6.62
N GLY A 58 -0.93 7.38 6.91
CA GLY A 58 0.15 7.54 5.94
C GLY A 58 0.65 6.21 5.39
N LEU A 59 0.78 5.19 6.25
CA LEU A 59 1.13 3.82 5.85
C LEU A 59 0.06 3.19 4.96
N VAL A 60 -1.23 3.39 5.27
CA VAL A 60 -2.33 2.91 4.43
C VAL A 60 -2.23 3.50 3.03
N LEU A 61 -2.05 4.82 2.95
CA LEU A 61 -1.94 5.50 1.66
C LEU A 61 -0.69 5.03 0.90
N LEU A 62 0.44 4.86 1.58
CA LEU A 62 1.65 4.33 0.99
C LEU A 62 1.47 2.90 0.44
N VAL A 63 0.81 2.01 1.18
CA VAL A 63 0.50 0.65 0.72
C VAL A 63 -0.32 0.68 -0.57
N ILE A 64 -1.30 1.57 -0.67
CA ILE A 64 -2.13 1.71 -1.88
C ILE A 64 -1.29 2.22 -3.06
N ILE A 65 -0.47 3.26 -2.84
CA ILE A 65 0.43 3.79 -3.87
C ILE A 65 1.37 2.70 -4.38
N VAL A 66 2.01 1.95 -3.47
CA VAL A 66 2.93 0.87 -3.85
C VAL A 66 2.19 -0.26 -4.57
N SER A 67 0.96 -0.58 -4.17
CA SER A 67 0.12 -1.57 -4.89
C SER A 67 -0.12 -1.16 -6.35
N ILE A 68 -0.42 0.12 -6.58
CA ILE A 68 -0.60 0.66 -7.94
C ILE A 68 0.72 0.59 -8.73
N ILE A 69 1.84 0.94 -8.11
CA ILE A 69 3.17 0.84 -8.75
C ILE A 69 3.48 -0.61 -9.12
N ILE A 70 3.22 -1.57 -8.24
CA ILE A 70 3.43 -3.01 -8.51
C ILE A 70 2.61 -3.44 -9.73
N PHE A 71 1.34 -3.01 -9.82
CA PHE A 71 0.49 -3.32 -10.94
C PHE A 71 1.06 -2.78 -12.27
N ILE A 72 1.42 -1.49 -12.31
CA ILE A 72 1.95 -0.82 -13.49
C ILE A 72 3.30 -1.42 -13.90
N ALA A 73 4.21 -1.59 -12.96
CA ALA A 73 5.53 -2.19 -13.21
C ALA A 73 5.42 -3.62 -13.73
N GLY A 74 4.46 -4.39 -13.21
CA GLY A 74 4.17 -5.75 -13.67
C GLY A 74 3.74 -5.80 -15.13
N ILE A 75 2.93 -4.84 -15.57
CA ILE A 75 2.52 -4.70 -16.98
C ILE A 75 3.70 -4.23 -17.84
N ALA A 76 4.39 -3.16 -17.44
CA ALA A 76 5.47 -2.53 -18.20
C ALA A 76 6.66 -3.48 -18.44
N LYS A 77 7.15 -4.15 -17.38
CA LYS A 77 8.29 -5.10 -17.47
C LYS A 77 8.03 -6.23 -18.45
N ARG A 78 6.77 -6.56 -18.71
CA ARG A 78 6.40 -7.67 -19.58
C ARG A 78 6.03 -7.22 -20.99
N SER A 79 5.58 -5.98 -21.15
CA SER A 79 5.49 -5.35 -22.46
C SER A 79 6.87 -5.20 -23.11
N ALA A 80 7.92 -4.92 -22.33
CA ALA A 80 9.29 -4.81 -22.84
C ALA A 80 9.97 -6.16 -23.20
N ARG A 81 9.31 -7.30 -22.93
CA ARG A 81 9.84 -8.65 -23.20
C ARG A 81 9.14 -9.38 -24.35
N ASN A 82 8.09 -8.78 -24.90
CA ASN A 82 7.36 -9.27 -26.08
C ASN A 82 7.69 -8.37 -27.26
#